data_AF-A7UUE3-F1
#
_entry.id   AF-A7UUE3-F1
#
_cell.length_a   1.000
_cell.length_b   1.000
_cell.length_c   1.000
_cell.angle_alpha   90.00
_cell.angle_beta   90.00
_cell.angle_gamma   90.00
#
_symmetry.space_group_name_H-M   'P 1'
#
loop_
_entity.id
_entity.type
_entity.pdbx_description
1 polymer ?
#
loop_
_entity_poly.entity_id
_entity_poly.type
_entity_poly.pdbx_seq_one_letter_code
_entity_poly.pdbx_strand_id
1 'polypeptide(L)' 'MVLVLLINVVIADGDTCNDANERFLECGPVYQLACDSRYERDTYNCTEGCFCKPSYIRSSDGGPCIPTNNCP' A
#
# COMPACT_ATOMS: atom_id res chain seq x y z
N MET A 1 -28.19 -10.26 11.52
CA MET A 1 -28.73 -8.98 12.03
C MET A 1 -27.83 -8.53 13.17
N VAL A 2 -26.92 -7.58 12.96
CA VAL A 2 -26.12 -7.05 14.07
C VAL A 2 -26.40 -5.57 14.15
N LEU A 3 -26.87 -5.17 15.33
CA LEU A 3 -27.43 -3.88 15.70
C LEU A 3 -26.31 -2.82 15.73
N VAL A 4 -26.33 -1.87 14.80
CA VAL A 4 -25.38 -0.73 14.80
C VAL A 4 -26.02 0.40 15.61
N LEU A 5 -25.57 0.57 16.85
CA LEU A 5 -26.01 1.64 17.75
C LEU A 5 -25.32 2.97 17.38
N LEU A 6 -26.15 3.98 17.14
CA LEU A 6 -25.97 5.45 17.06
C LEU A 6 -24.60 6.05 17.49
N ILE A 7 -23.51 5.69 16.82
CA ILE A 7 -22.20 6.36 16.98
C ILE A 7 -21.63 6.54 15.57
N ASN A 8 -21.17 7.75 15.24
CA ASN A 8 -20.46 8.03 13.99
C ASN A 8 -19.40 6.95 13.81
N VAL A 9 -19.59 6.07 12.82
CA VAL A 9 -18.72 4.94 12.63
C VAL A 9 -17.39 5.49 12.13
N VAL A 10 -16.42 5.68 13.03
CA VAL A 10 -15.01 5.68 12.68
C VAL A 10 -14.71 4.23 12.30
N ILE A 11 -15.05 3.88 11.06
CA ILE A 11 -14.46 2.71 10.43
C ILE A 11 -13.01 3.15 10.23
N ALA A 12 -12.13 2.84 11.18
CA ALA A 12 -10.72 2.70 10.86
C ALA A 12 -10.65 1.44 10.00
N ASP A 13 -11.03 1.61 8.73
CA ASP A 13 -11.21 0.55 7.75
C ASP A 13 -9.82 0.05 7.42
N GLY A 14 -9.43 -1.02 8.11
CA GLY A 14 -8.17 -1.73 7.89
C GLY A 14 -8.08 -2.41 6.52
N ASP A 15 -8.94 -2.06 5.56
CA ASP A 15 -9.06 -2.67 4.24
C ASP A 15 -8.96 -1.66 3.08
N THR A 16 -8.92 -0.35 3.36
CA THR A 16 -8.81 0.70 2.33
C THR A 16 -7.50 1.48 2.43
N CYS A 17 -6.64 1.28 1.42
CA CYS A 17 -5.42 2.06 1.26
C CYS A 17 -5.74 3.54 1.02
N ASN A 18 -4.93 4.43 1.62
CA ASN A 18 -5.17 5.88 1.57
C ASN A 18 -4.82 6.49 0.19
N ASP A 19 -3.96 5.83 -0.59
CA ASP A 19 -3.57 6.26 -1.93
C ASP A 19 -4.39 5.53 -3.02
N ALA A 20 -4.92 6.29 -3.98
CA ALA A 20 -5.73 5.74 -5.08
C ALA A 20 -4.95 4.77 -6.00
N ASN A 21 -3.62 4.82 -5.96
CA ASN A 21 -2.69 3.96 -6.69
C ASN A 21 -2.13 2.83 -5.83
N GLU A 22 -2.67 2.63 -4.63
CA GLU A 22 -2.38 1.46 -3.79
C GLU A 22 -3.49 0.40 -3.88
N ARG A 23 -3.12 -0.83 -3.57
CA ARG A 23 -4.04 -1.96 -3.38
C ARG A 23 -3.62 -2.70 -2.12
N PHE A 24 -4.60 -3.16 -1.36
CA PHE A 24 -4.34 -4.05 -0.23
C PHE A 24 -3.92 -5.42 -0.77
N LEU A 25 -2.84 -5.98 -0.23
CA LEU A 25 -2.43 -7.36 -0.45
C LEU A 25 -2.28 -8.03 0.91
N GLU A 26 -2.86 -9.21 1.07
CA GLU A 26 -2.64 -10.07 2.24
C GLU A 26 -1.20 -10.62 2.26
N CYS A 27 -0.53 -10.64 1.11
CA CYS A 27 0.84 -11.14 0.95
C CYS A 27 1.54 -10.32 -0.14
N GLY A 28 2.20 -9.23 0.27
CA GLY A 28 3.07 -8.40 -0.57
C GLY A 28 4.53 -8.45 -0.11
N PRO A 29 5.45 -7.83 -0.88
CA PRO A 29 6.86 -7.78 -0.49
C PRO A 29 7.03 -7.03 0.85
N VAL A 30 7.99 -7.43 1.67
CA VAL A 30 8.36 -6.71 2.90
C VAL A 30 8.92 -5.33 2.56
N TYR A 31 9.68 -5.23 1.47
CA TYR A 31 10.25 -3.98 0.97
C TYR A 31 9.63 -3.58 -0.36
N GLN A 32 9.05 -2.38 -0.42
CA GLN A 32 8.55 -1.80 -1.67
C GLN A 32 9.62 -0.97 -2.37
N LEU A 33 9.67 -1.09 -3.70
CA LEU A 33 10.49 -0.20 -4.51
C LEU A 33 10.01 1.25 -4.41
N ALA A 34 10.98 2.15 -4.32
CA ALA A 34 10.79 3.58 -4.48
C ALA A 34 11.72 4.10 -5.58
N CYS A 35 11.42 5.27 -6.16
CA CYS A 35 12.29 5.89 -7.17
C CYS A 35 13.76 6.02 -6.67
N ASP A 36 13.92 6.35 -5.39
CA ASP A 36 15.22 6.53 -4.74
C ASP A 36 15.84 5.24 -4.18
N SER A 37 15.09 4.13 -4.19
CA SER A 37 15.47 2.88 -3.51
C SER A 37 15.26 1.66 -4.41
N ARG A 38 16.36 1.02 -4.81
CA ARG A 38 16.37 -0.21 -5.63
C ARG A 38 16.40 -1.50 -4.82
N TYR A 39 16.06 -1.46 -3.53
CA TYR A 39 16.08 -2.65 -2.69
C TYR A 39 14.82 -3.48 -2.93
N GLU A 40 14.82 -4.29 -3.98
CA GLU A 40 13.97 -5.47 -4.03
C GLU A 40 14.79 -6.67 -3.58
N ARG A 41 14.53 -7.13 -2.36
CA ARG A 41 15.03 -8.44 -1.94
C ARG A 41 14.10 -9.04 -0.91
N ASP A 42 13.00 -9.61 -1.39
CA ASP A 42 12.21 -10.56 -0.61
C ASP A 42 12.22 -11.91 -1.30
N THR A 43 12.98 -12.83 -0.72
CA THR A 43 13.12 -14.17 -1.26
C THR A 43 12.23 -15.19 -0.56
N TYR A 44 11.66 -14.87 0.63
CA TYR A 44 10.88 -15.85 1.41
C TYR A 44 9.80 -15.29 2.37
N ASN A 45 9.71 -13.98 2.59
CA ASN A 45 8.73 -13.40 3.52
C ASN A 45 7.75 -12.48 2.76
N CYS A 46 6.47 -12.52 3.13
CA CYS A 46 5.49 -11.53 2.70
C CYS A 46 4.79 -10.93 3.91
N THR A 47 4.32 -9.69 3.75
CA THR A 47 3.55 -8.97 4.76
C THR A 47 2.22 -8.53 4.17
N GLU A 48 1.18 -8.52 5.01
CA GLU A 48 -0.09 -7.89 4.66
C GLU A 48 0.06 -6.36 4.72
N GLY A 49 -0.63 -5.63 3.84
CA GLY A 49 -0.59 -4.18 3.80
C GLY A 49 -0.95 -3.55 2.46
N CYS A 50 -0.70 -2.25 2.36
CA CYS A 50 -0.97 -1.46 1.15
C CYS A 50 0.25 -1.36 0.25
N PHE A 51 0.09 -1.78 -0.99
CA PHE A 51 1.15 -1.85 -1.98
C PHE A 51 0.79 -1.09 -3.24
N CYS A 52 1.78 -0.48 -3.90
CA CYS A 52 1.55 0.16 -5.19
C CYS A 52 0.96 -0.83 -6.21
N LYS A 53 -0.01 -0.35 -6.98
CA LYS A 53 -0.57 -1.10 -8.11
C LYS A 53 0.52 -1.40 -9.15
N PRO A 54 0.33 -2.43 -10.00
CA PRO A 54 1.24 -2.67 -11.11
C PRO A 54 1.47 -1.40 -11.95
N SER A 55 2.71 -1.16 -12.36
CA SER A 55 3.16 0.06 -13.09
C SER A 55 3.20 1.36 -12.26
N TYR A 56 3.00 1.27 -10.95
CA TYR A 56 3.25 2.36 -10.00
C TYR A 56 4.41 1.98 -9.08
N ILE A 57 5.15 2.99 -8.66
CA ILE A 57 6.29 2.90 -7.74
C ILE A 57 6.17 4.00 -6.70
N ARG A 58 6.70 3.79 -5.50
CA ARG A 58 6.69 4.87 -4.51
C ARG A 58 7.61 5.99 -4.94
N SER A 59 7.18 7.24 -4.76
CA SER A 59 8.06 8.39 -5.01
C SER A 59 9.28 8.38 -4.09
N SER A 60 9.12 7.93 -2.85
CA SER A 60 10.12 7.84 -1.80
C SER A 60 9.66 6.85 -0.73
N ASP A 61 10.51 6.48 0.23
CA ASP A 61 10.09 5.59 1.33
C ASP A 61 8.91 6.20 2.11
N GLY A 62 7.79 5.46 2.18
CA GLY A 62 6.52 5.96 2.75
C GLY A 62 5.77 7.00 1.91
N GLY A 63 6.29 7.38 0.74
CA GLY A 63 5.67 8.36 -0.17
C GLY A 63 4.54 7.77 -1.04
N PRO A 64 3.84 8.63 -1.81
CA PRO A 64 2.72 8.21 -2.65
C PRO A 64 3.18 7.33 -3.82
N CYS A 65 2.26 6.52 -4.34
CA CYS A 65 2.51 5.71 -5.52
C CYS A 65 2.30 6.53 -6.80
N ILE A 66 3.38 6.75 -7.54
CA ILE A 66 3.39 7.48 -8.81
C ILE A 66 3.63 6.50 -9.97
N PRO A 67 3.22 6.81 -11.21
CA PRO A 67 3.56 5.96 -12.35
C PRO A 67 5.07 5.85 -12.48
N THR A 68 5.61 4.65 -12.74
CA THR A 68 7.07 4.41 -12.74
C THR A 68 7.85 5.34 -13.68
N ASN A 69 7.23 5.79 -14.76
CA ASN A 69 7.82 6.73 -15.72
C ASN A 69 7.90 8.19 -15.20
N ASN A 70 7.32 8.49 -14.05
CA ASN A 70 7.37 9.80 -13.40
C ASN A 70 8.40 9.87 -12.26
N CYS A 71 9.27 8.86 -12.12
CA CYS A 71 10.43 9.00 -11.24
C CYS A 71 11.33 10.15 -11.73
N PRO A 72 11.84 10.99 -10.83
CA PRO A 72 12.77 12.07 -11.15
C PRO A 72 14.14 11.59 -11.63
#